data_AF-A0A658NG72-F1
#
_entry.id   AF-A0A658NG72-F1
#
_cell.length_a   1.000
_cell.length_b   1.000
_cell.length_c   1.000
_cell.angle_alpha   90.00
_cell.angle_beta   90.00
_cell.angle_gamma   90.00
#
_symmetry.space_group_name_H-M   'P 1'
#
loop_
_entity.id
_entity.type
_entity.pdbx_description
1 polymer ?
#
loop_
_entity_poly.entity_id
_entity_poly.type
_entity_poly.pdbx_seq_one_letter_code
_entity_poly.pdbx_strand_id
1 'polypeptide(L)' 'EWVDPALSTGQLAAQLTMAGLEVDAVTPAAAALAGVVVGEVLAVAPHPDAERLSVCRVSDGTREHQVVCGARNVRPGL' A
#
# COMPACT_ATOMS: atom_id res chain seq x y z
N GLU A 1 18.33 -9.41 -1.96
CA GLU A 1 19.11 -8.89 -3.11
C GLU A 1 20.59 -9.26 -3.01
N TRP A 2 21.24 -9.04 -1.87
CA TRP A 2 22.69 -9.30 -1.70
C TRP A 2 23.01 -10.78 -1.42
N VAL A 3 22.16 -11.45 -0.63
CA VAL A 3 22.22 -12.88 -0.32
C VAL A 3 20.78 -13.39 -0.21
N ASP A 4 20.48 -14.55 -0.79
CA ASP A 4 19.14 -15.16 -0.81
C ASP A 4 19.22 -16.65 -0.44
N PRO A 5 19.19 -16.99 0.86
CA PRO A 5 19.21 -18.38 1.30
C PRO A 5 17.84 -19.03 1.06
N ALA A 6 17.85 -20.30 0.64
CA ALA A 6 16.62 -21.09 0.45
C ALA A 6 15.98 -21.52 1.79
N LEU A 7 15.61 -20.54 2.61
CA LEU A 7 15.03 -20.68 3.94
C LEU A 7 13.76 -19.83 4.05
N SER A 8 12.78 -20.30 4.80
CA SER A 8 11.68 -19.46 5.25
C SER A 8 12.15 -18.41 6.26
N THR A 9 11.38 -17.33 6.44
CA THR A 9 11.67 -16.27 7.42
C THR A 9 11.89 -16.83 8.84
N GLY A 10 11.09 -17.82 9.25
CA GLY A 10 11.24 -18.46 10.56
C GLY A 10 12.51 -19.28 10.71
N GLN A 11 12.92 -20.00 9.64
CA GLN A 11 14.17 -20.76 9.65
C GLN A 11 15.39 -19.83 9.69
N LEU A 12 15.35 -18.73 8.93
CA LEU A 12 16.40 -17.72 8.95
C LEU A 12 16.53 -17.10 10.35
N ALA A 13 15.42 -16.70 10.97
CA ALA A 13 15.42 -16.14 12.32
C ALA A 13 16.04 -17.10 13.35
N ALA A 14 15.66 -18.38 13.31
CA ALA A 14 16.24 -19.40 14.18
C ALA A 14 17.76 -19.57 13.98
N GLN A 15 18.23 -19.58 12.73
CA GLN A 15 19.66 -19.71 12.43
C GLN A 15 20.47 -18.50 12.90
N LEU A 16 19.94 -17.29 12.75
CA LEU A 16 20.57 -16.07 13.27
C LEU A 16 20.75 -16.18 14.79
N THR A 17 19.69 -16.54 15.52
CA THR A 17 19.76 -16.70 16.97
C THR A 17 20.79 -17.77 17.37
N MET A 18 20.82 -18.92 16.69
CA MET A 18 21.83 -19.97 16.94
C MET A 18 23.26 -19.54 16.61
N ALA A 19 23.43 -18.61 15.66
CA ALA A 19 24.72 -18.02 15.31
C ALA A 19 25.16 -16.90 16.28
N GLY A 20 24.38 -16.61 17.34
CA GLY A 20 24.65 -15.56 18.31
C GLY A 20 24.11 -14.18 17.91
N LEU A 21 23.29 -14.10 16.86
CA LEU A 21 22.59 -12.90 16.40
C LEU A 21 21.13 -13.00 16.81
N GLU A 22 20.82 -12.59 18.03
CA GLU A 22 19.47 -12.73 18.61
C GLU A 22 18.42 -11.97 17.78
N VAL A 23 17.31 -12.65 17.49
CA VAL A 23 16.14 -12.08 16.80
C VAL A 23 15.01 -11.85 17.80
N ASP A 24 14.80 -10.59 18.19
CA ASP A 24 13.80 -10.21 19.20
C ASP A 24 12.36 -10.38 18.72
N ALA A 25 12.08 -10.04 17.46
CA ALA A 25 10.75 -10.10 16.90
C ALA A 25 10.76 -10.28 15.39
N VAL A 26 9.71 -10.92 14.87
CA VAL A 26 9.41 -11.01 13.44
C VAL A 26 8.00 -10.48 13.23
N THR A 27 7.87 -9.40 12.48
CA THR A 27 6.58 -8.76 12.20
C THR A 27 6.34 -8.65 10.69
N PRO A 28 5.12 -8.94 10.21
CA PRO A 28 4.77 -8.65 8.82
C PRO A 28 4.88 -7.16 8.53
N ALA A 29 5.39 -6.79 7.34
CA ALA A 29 5.49 -5.39 6.94
C ALA A 29 4.11 -4.73 6.73
N ALA A 30 3.11 -5.51 6.35
CA ALA A 30 1.73 -5.07 6.17
C ALA A 30 0.76 -6.24 6.38
N ALA A 31 -0.52 -5.91 6.60
CA ALA A 31 -1.59 -6.88 6.56
C ALA A 31 -1.85 -7.36 5.13
N ALA A 32 -2.46 -8.53 4.98
CA ALA A 32 -2.92 -9.00 3.68
C ALA A 32 -4.01 -8.08 3.14
N LEU A 33 -3.83 -7.58 1.91
CA LEU A 33 -4.78 -6.76 1.19
C LEU A 33 -5.25 -7.54 -0.04
N ALA A 34 -6.55 -7.63 -0.23
CA ALA A 34 -7.15 -8.28 -1.41
C ALA A 34 -7.87 -7.22 -2.27
N GLY A 35 -7.65 -7.25 -3.58
CA GLY A 35 -8.32 -6.36 -4.53
C GLY A 35 -7.84 -4.91 -4.52
N VAL A 36 -6.75 -4.59 -3.82
CA VAL A 36 -6.13 -3.26 -3.86
C VAL A 36 -5.16 -3.19 -5.03
N VAL A 37 -5.31 -2.18 -5.88
CA VAL A 37 -4.47 -1.93 -7.04
C VAL A 37 -3.94 -0.50 -7.01
N VAL A 38 -2.85 -0.26 -7.73
CA VAL A 38 -2.35 1.09 -7.97
C VAL A 38 -3.25 1.77 -8.99
N GLY A 39 -3.70 2.98 -8.68
CA GLY A 39 -4.49 3.80 -9.60
C GLY A 39 -4.01 5.24 -9.60
N GLU A 40 -4.27 5.94 -10.70
CA GLU A 40 -3.87 7.32 -10.93
C GLU A 40 -5.08 8.26 -10.89
N VAL A 41 -4.97 9.35 -10.14
CA VAL A 41 -5.98 10.40 -10.08
C VAL A 41 -5.88 11.28 -11.32
N LEU A 42 -6.85 11.17 -12.23
CA LEU A 42 -6.91 11.95 -13.47
C LEU A 42 -7.46 13.36 -13.26
N ALA A 43 -8.48 13.48 -12.40
CA ALA A 43 -9.17 14.75 -12.15
C ALA A 43 -9.78 14.79 -10.75
N VAL A 44 -9.90 15.99 -10.18
CA VAL A 44 -10.50 16.25 -8.87
C VAL A 44 -11.43 17.45 -8.98
N ALA A 45 -12.68 17.31 -8.53
CA ALA A 45 -13.67 18.37 -8.47
C ALA A 45 -14.31 18.45 -7.07
N PRO A 46 -14.78 19.62 -6.61
CA PRO A 46 -15.50 19.73 -5.34
C PRO A 46 -16.83 18.97 -5.39
N HIS A 47 -17.22 18.34 -4.28
CA HIS A 47 -18.52 17.68 -4.18
C HIS A 47 -19.64 18.73 -4.08
N PRO A 48 -20.73 18.63 -4.87
CA PRO A 48 -21.79 19.64 -4.90
C PRO A 48 -22.48 19.82 -3.53
N ASP A 49 -22.67 18.74 -2.79
CA ASP A 49 -23.39 18.74 -1.51
C ASP A 49 -22.48 18.65 -0.26
N ALA A 50 -21.14 18.72 -0.41
CA ALA A 50 -20.23 18.54 0.71
C ALA A 50 -18.91 19.30 0.56
N GLU A 51 -18.70 20.36 1.36
CA GLU A 51 -17.51 21.22 1.30
C GLU A 51 -16.17 20.51 1.58
N ARG A 52 -16.20 19.41 2.34
CA ARG A 52 -14.97 18.67 2.73
C ARG A 52 -14.67 17.47 1.84
N LEU A 53 -15.48 17.21 0.83
CA LEU A 53 -15.34 16.05 -0.05
C LEU A 53 -15.02 16.50 -1.48
N SER A 54 -14.24 15.66 -2.16
CA SER A 54 -13.92 15.82 -3.57
C SER A 54 -14.39 14.61 -4.35
N VAL A 55 -14.92 14.84 -5.54
CA VAL A 55 -15.25 13.82 -6.52
C VAL A 55 -14.05 13.66 -7.44
N CYS A 56 -13.39 12.51 -7.34
CA CYS A 56 -12.17 12.18 -8.08
C CYS A 56 -12.49 11.22 -9.22
N ARG A 57 -11.84 11.41 -10.37
CA ARG A 57 -11.81 10.41 -11.44
C ARG A 57 -10.46 9.70 -11.40
N VAL A 58 -10.47 8.40 -11.18
CA VAL A 58 -9.27 7.58 -10.93
C VAL A 58 -9.21 6.45 -11.95
N SER A 59 -8.04 6.26 -12.58
CA SER A 59 -7.79 5.14 -13.50
C SER A 59 -7.13 3.98 -12.75
N ASP A 60 -7.61 2.75 -12.95
CA ASP A 60 -6.93 1.52 -12.50
C ASP A 60 -5.99 0.94 -13.58
N GLY A 61 -5.69 1.72 -14.62
CA GLY A 61 -4.93 1.30 -15.80
C GLY A 61 -5.77 0.58 -16.87
N THR A 62 -7.00 0.16 -16.53
CA THR A 62 -7.92 -0.51 -17.47
C THR A 62 -9.18 0.31 -17.71
N ARG A 63 -9.72 0.93 -16.66
CA ARG A 63 -10.96 1.70 -16.65
C ARG A 63 -10.88 2.88 -15.70
N GLU A 64 -11.72 3.86 -15.95
CA GLU A 64 -11.89 5.02 -15.07
C GLU A 64 -13.03 4.77 -14.08
N HIS A 65 -12.81 5.21 -12.86
CA HIS A 65 -13.76 5.13 -11.73
C HIS A 65 -14.02 6.50 -11.17
N GLN A 66 -15.24 6.71 -10.70
CA GLN A 66 -15.60 7.87 -9.91
C GLN A 66 -15.53 7.51 -8.42
N VAL A 67 -14.71 8.22 -7.66
CA VAL A 67 -14.47 7.96 -6.23
C VAL A 67 -14.63 9.26 -5.44
N VAL A 68 -15.42 9.23 -4.37
CA VAL A 68 -15.51 10.36 -3.44
C VAL A 68 -14.39 10.23 -2.40
N CYS A 69 -13.52 11.23 -2.33
CA CYS A 69 -12.38 11.27 -1.43
C CYS A 69 -12.46 12.48 -0.47
N GLY A 70 -12.18 12.26 0.80
CA GLY A 70 -12.10 13.31 1.83
C GLY A 70 -10.66 13.71 2.20
N ALA A 71 -9.66 13.08 1.61
CA ALA A 71 -8.25 13.34 1.93
C ALA A 71 -7.80 14.67 1.30
N ARG A 72 -7.24 15.58 2.10
CA ARG A 72 -6.86 16.93 1.64
C ARG A 72 -5.69 16.97 0.67
N ASN A 73 -4.95 15.87 0.54
CA ASN A 73 -3.77 15.75 -0.32
C ASN A 73 -4.10 15.19 -1.73
N VAL A 74 -5.36 14.84 -2.02
CA VAL A 74 -5.77 14.33 -3.33
C VAL A 74 -5.67 15.43 -4.38
N ARG A 75 -5.02 15.11 -5.51
CA ARG A 75 -4.79 16.04 -6.64
C ARG A 75 -4.55 15.25 -7.92
N PRO A 76 -4.79 15.83 -9.10
CA PRO A 76 -4.45 15.18 -10.37
C PRO A 76 -2.96 14.78 -10.45
N GLY A 77 -2.68 13.63 -11.08
CA GLY A 77 -1.34 13.05 -11.23
C GLY A 77 -0.78 12.36 -9.99
N LEU A 78 -1.64 12.03 -9.01
CA LEU A 78 -1.30 11.25 -7.82
C LEU A 78 -1.65 9.78 -7.99
#